data_AF-A0A519EIQ1-F1
#
_entry.id   AF-A0A519EIQ1-F1
#
_cell.length_a   1.000
_cell.length_b   1.000
_cell.length_c   1.000
_cell.angle_alpha   90.00
_cell.angle_beta   90.00
_cell.angle_gamma   90.00
#
_symmetry.space_group_name_H-M   'P 1'
#
loop_
_entity.id
_entity.type
_entity.pdbx_description
1 polymer ?
#
loop_
_entity_poly.entity_id
_entity_poly.type
_entity_poly.pdbx_seq_one_letter_code
_entity_poly.pdbx_strand_id
1 'polypeptide(L)'
;EIHIHRIGRTGRADAEGLVLNLASMDEMGFVGKIEQLQGRESDWRPLTELTPGTGEPLRPPMSTLQIVGGRKEKIRAGDVLGALTGDAGFAKEQVGKINVNEFSTYVAVDRRIAREAAHKLSTGRVKGKSVKVRLLDDVA
;
A
#
# COMPACT_ATOMS: atom_id res chain seq x y z
N GLU A 1 9.91 12.59 -27.73
CA GLU A 1 9.08 11.36 -27.65
C GLU A 1 8.30 11.40 -26.36
N ILE A 2 6.96 11.37 -26.39
CA ILE A 2 6.12 11.44 -25.19
C ILE A 2 5.88 10.02 -24.69
N HIS A 3 6.38 9.70 -23.50
CA HIS A 3 6.12 8.40 -22.88
C HIS A 3 4.67 8.35 -22.38
N ILE A 4 3.84 7.50 -23.00
CA ILE A 4 2.45 7.31 -22.59
C ILE A 4 2.40 6.25 -21.49
N HIS A 5 2.13 6.68 -20.25
CA HIS A 5 1.87 5.77 -19.15
C HIS A 5 0.49 5.12 -19.32
N ARG A 6 0.45 3.79 -19.44
CA ARG A 6 -0.82 3.06 -19.33
C ARG A 6 -1.32 3.11 -17.89
N ILE A 7 -2.61 3.36 -17.71
CA ILE A 7 -3.29 3.25 -16.41
C ILE A 7 -3.49 1.75 -16.13
N GLY A 8 -2.41 1.09 -15.70
CA GLY A 8 -2.32 -0.37 -15.54
C GLY A 8 -2.58 -0.89 -14.12
N ARG A 9 -3.27 -0.13 -13.27
CA ARG A 9 -3.56 -0.54 -11.88
C ARG A 9 -4.96 -1.12 -11.66
N THR A 10 -5.85 -1.00 -12.63
CA THR A 10 -7.27 -1.36 -12.47
C THR A 10 -7.56 -2.80 -12.87
N GLY A 11 -6.95 -3.32 -13.93
CA GLY A 11 -7.02 -4.75 -14.28
C GLY A 11 -5.75 -5.50 -13.85
N ARG A 12 -5.90 -6.61 -13.11
CA ARG A 12 -4.79 -7.53 -12.77
C ARG A 12 -5.15 -8.94 -13.21
N ALA A 13 -4.23 -9.61 -13.90
CA ALA A 13 -4.37 -11.00 -14.39
C ALA A 13 -5.72 -11.24 -15.10
N ASP A 14 -6.72 -11.72 -14.37
CA ASP A 14 -8.05 -12.11 -14.88
C ASP A 14 -9.18 -11.16 -14.46
N ALA A 15 -8.84 -10.02 -13.83
CA ALA A 15 -9.81 -9.04 -13.35
C ALA A 15 -9.96 -7.85 -14.32
N GLU A 16 -11.19 -7.48 -14.60
CA GLU A 16 -11.54 -6.20 -15.22
C GLU A 16 -11.44 -5.06 -14.21
N GLY A 17 -11.16 -3.86 -14.70
CA GLY A 17 -10.95 -2.70 -13.85
C GLY A 17 -11.49 -1.42 -14.47
N LEU A 18 -12.19 -0.63 -13.67
CA LEU A 18 -12.68 0.68 -14.04
C LEU A 18 -11.65 1.76 -13.70
N VAL A 19 -11.31 2.58 -14.69
CA VAL A 19 -10.53 3.81 -14.50
C VAL A 19 -11.46 5.00 -14.61
N LEU A 20 -11.43 5.87 -13.62
CA LEU A 20 -12.11 7.17 -13.65
C LEU A 20 -11.05 8.26 -13.54
N ASN A 21 -11.19 9.34 -14.32
CA ASN A 21 -10.38 10.53 -14.18
C ASN A 21 -11.26 11.64 -13.60
N LEU A 22 -10.73 12.37 -12.63
CA LEU A 22 -11.34 13.60 -12.12
C LEU A 22 -10.64 14.76 -12.83
N ALA A 23 -11.43 15.70 -13.35
CA ALA A 23 -10.90 16.88 -14.01
C ALA A 23 -11.73 18.11 -13.65
N SER A 24 -11.06 19.24 -13.43
CA SER A 24 -11.68 20.56 -13.24
C SER A 24 -11.53 21.44 -14.49
N MET A 25 -12.27 22.55 -14.53
CA MET A 25 -12.36 23.40 -15.73
C MET A 25 -11.01 23.95 -16.22
N ASP A 26 -10.08 24.20 -15.31
CA ASP A 26 -8.71 24.64 -15.58
C ASP A 26 -7.84 23.55 -16.23
N GLU A 27 -8.26 22.29 -16.19
CA GLU A 27 -7.55 21.14 -16.77
C GLU A 27 -8.07 20.77 -18.18
N MET A 28 -9.10 21.45 -18.70
CA MET A 28 -9.74 21.10 -19.98
C MET A 28 -8.79 21.14 -21.18
N GLY A 29 -7.79 22.02 -21.13
CA GLY A 29 -6.75 22.07 -22.17
C GLY A 29 -5.88 20.79 -22.22
N PHE A 30 -5.70 20.10 -21.08
CA PHE A 30 -5.02 18.81 -21.05
C PHE A 30 -5.94 17.68 -21.52
N VAL A 31 -7.21 17.70 -21.13
CA VAL A 31 -8.20 16.71 -21.61
C VAL A 31 -8.35 16.77 -23.12
N GLY A 32 -8.47 17.97 -23.70
CA GLY A 32 -8.56 18.12 -25.16
C GLY A 32 -7.33 17.59 -25.92
N LYS A 33 -6.12 17.71 -25.34
CA LYS A 33 -4.91 17.08 -25.91
C LYS A 33 -5.00 15.55 -25.88
N ILE A 34 -5.54 14.98 -24.80
CA ILE A 34 -5.74 13.54 -24.68
C ILE A 34 -6.77 13.06 -25.72
N GLU A 35 -7.88 13.79 -25.90
CA GLU A 35 -8.91 13.45 -26.89
C GLU A 35 -8.37 13.48 -28.32
N GLN A 36 -7.58 14.51 -28.68
CA GLN A 36 -6.90 14.57 -29.97
C GLN A 36 -5.93 13.41 -30.18
N LEU A 37 -5.15 13.05 -29.15
CA LEU A 37 -4.22 11.91 -29.22
C LEU A 37 -4.94 10.57 -29.32
N GLN A 38 -6.09 10.42 -28.67
CA GLN A 38 -6.89 9.18 -28.69
C GLN A 38 -7.84 9.09 -29.90
N GLY A 39 -8.08 10.20 -30.61
CA GLY A 39 -9.04 10.28 -31.71
C GLY A 39 -10.49 10.09 -31.28
N ARG A 40 -10.82 10.36 -30.01
CA ARG A 40 -12.17 10.22 -29.46
C ARG A 40 -12.41 11.24 -28.34
N GLU A 41 -13.66 11.61 -28.14
CA GLU A 41 -14.09 12.46 -27.04
C GLU A 41 -14.12 11.70 -25.70
N SER A 42 -14.02 12.45 -24.60
CA SER A 42 -14.19 11.92 -23.24
C SER A 42 -15.67 11.78 -22.91
N ASP A 43 -16.02 10.68 -22.23
CA ASP A 43 -17.34 10.52 -21.63
C ASP A 43 -17.40 11.28 -20.30
N TRP A 44 -18.17 12.36 -20.27
CA TRP A 44 -18.30 13.25 -19.12
C TRP A 44 -19.48 12.85 -18.25
N ARG A 45 -19.22 12.61 -16.97
CA ARG A 45 -20.24 12.26 -15.98
C ARG A 45 -20.14 13.22 -14.80
N PRO A 46 -21.23 13.94 -14.44
CA PRO A 46 -21.20 14.85 -13.31
C PRO A 46 -21.05 14.07 -12.00
N LEU A 47 -20.29 14.63 -11.05
CA LEU A 47 -20.07 14.01 -9.75
C LEU A 47 -21.38 13.75 -8.99
N THR A 48 -22.42 14.55 -9.25
CA THR A 48 -23.76 14.42 -8.65
C THR A 48 -24.49 13.14 -9.02
N GLU A 49 -24.08 12.45 -10.10
CA GLU A 49 -24.62 11.12 -10.44
C GLU A 49 -24.04 10.00 -9.56
N LEU A 50 -22.92 10.26 -8.86
CA LEU A 50 -22.34 9.28 -7.95
C LEU A 50 -23.15 9.26 -6.65
N THR A 51 -23.76 8.11 -6.37
CA THR A 51 -24.32 7.82 -5.06
C THR A 51 -23.18 7.43 -4.11
N PRO A 52 -23.05 8.07 -2.93
CA PRO A 52 -22.10 7.63 -1.92
C PRO A 52 -22.32 6.15 -1.60
N GLY A 53 -21.23 5.37 -1.56
CA GLY A 53 -21.30 3.98 -1.15
C GLY A 53 -21.86 3.88 0.27
N THR A 54 -22.66 2.85 0.54
CA THR A 54 -23.35 2.64 1.84
C THR A 54 -22.43 2.15 2.95
N GLY A 55 -21.11 2.15 2.76
CA GLY A 55 -20.13 1.55 3.66
C GLY A 55 -19.12 2.55 4.20
N GLU A 56 -18.38 2.13 5.23
CA GLU A 56 -17.17 2.85 5.64
C GLU A 56 -16.16 2.93 4.47
N PRO A 57 -15.29 3.96 4.45
CA PRO A 57 -14.21 4.02 3.49
C PRO A 57 -13.45 2.69 3.42
N LEU A 58 -13.19 2.21 2.21
CA LEU A 58 -12.42 0.98 2.01
C LEU A 58 -11.06 1.13 2.68
N ARG A 59 -10.83 0.33 3.72
CA ARG A 59 -9.53 0.26 4.37
C ARG A 59 -8.71 -0.85 3.71
N PRO A 60 -7.40 -0.66 3.55
CA PRO A 60 -6.55 -1.76 3.12
C PRO A 60 -6.72 -2.97 4.06
N PRO A 61 -6.54 -4.22 3.59
CA PRO A 61 -6.53 -5.37 4.50
C PRO A 61 -5.26 -5.41 5.36
N MET A 62 -4.18 -4.77 4.91
CA MET A 62 -2.87 -4.78 5.57
C MET A 62 -2.49 -3.38 6.10
N SER A 63 -1.84 -3.33 7.25
CA SER A 63 -1.17 -2.14 7.79
C SER A 63 0.33 -2.32 7.73
N THR A 64 1.08 -1.22 7.65
CA THR A 64 2.54 -1.27 7.53
C THR A 64 3.20 -0.98 8.87
N LEU A 65 4.10 -1.86 9.30
CA LEU A 65 5.02 -1.62 10.40
C LEU A 65 6.37 -1.18 9.84
N GLN A 66 6.92 -0.12 10.42
CA GLN A 66 8.31 0.29 10.23
C GLN A 66 9.13 -0.24 11.40
N ILE A 67 10.15 -1.03 11.09
CA ILE A 67 11.19 -1.47 12.02
C ILE A 67 12.42 -0.60 11.77
N VAL A 68 12.94 0.04 12.81
CA VAL A 68 14.22 0.74 12.74
C VAL A 68 15.34 -0.30 12.71
N GLY A 69 16.07 -0.33 11.60
CA GLY A 69 17.04 -1.37 11.27
C GLY A 69 16.75 -2.03 9.92
N GLY A 70 17.78 -2.17 9.11
CA GLY A 70 17.71 -2.77 7.78
C GLY A 70 18.97 -3.54 7.43
N ARG A 71 19.43 -3.42 6.17
CA ARG A 71 20.58 -4.16 5.66
C ARG A 71 21.88 -3.87 6.43
N LYS A 72 22.08 -2.64 6.94
CA LYS A 72 23.27 -2.27 7.73
C LYS A 72 23.35 -3.03 9.05
N GLU A 73 22.21 -3.28 9.67
CA GLU A 73 22.07 -4.08 10.88
C GLU A 73 22.03 -5.59 10.58
N LYS A 74 22.27 -5.95 9.30
CA LYS A 74 22.23 -7.31 8.75
C LYS A 74 20.84 -7.95 8.85
N ILE A 75 19.77 -7.16 8.96
CA ILE A 75 18.41 -7.68 8.94
C ILE A 75 18.10 -8.24 7.55
N ARG A 76 17.41 -9.38 7.51
CA ARG A 76 16.88 -10.03 6.31
C ARG A 76 15.38 -10.24 6.46
N ALA A 77 14.68 -10.41 5.33
CA ALA A 77 13.24 -10.66 5.36
C ALA A 77 12.88 -11.92 6.19
N GLY A 78 13.72 -12.96 6.13
CA GLY A 78 13.55 -14.16 6.95
C GLY A 78 13.68 -13.91 8.46
N ASP A 79 14.54 -12.96 8.88
CA ASP A 79 14.68 -12.59 10.30
C ASP A 79 13.37 -11.96 10.82
N VAL A 80 12.74 -11.09 10.02
CA VAL A 80 11.48 -10.43 10.36
C VAL A 80 10.31 -11.40 10.33
N LEU A 81 10.26 -12.27 9.32
CA LEU A 81 9.25 -13.32 9.23
C LEU A 81 9.33 -14.25 10.45
N GLY A 82 10.54 -14.72 10.80
CA GLY A 82 10.76 -15.58 11.95
C GLY A 82 10.36 -14.92 13.27
N ALA A 83 10.66 -13.64 13.47
CA ALA A 83 10.23 -12.92 14.67
C ALA A 83 8.70 -12.79 14.76
N LEU A 84 8.00 -12.60 13.64
CA LEU A 84 6.54 -12.49 13.59
C LEU A 84 5.84 -13.84 13.79
N THR A 85 6.32 -14.90 13.14
CA THR A 85 5.63 -16.22 13.16
C THR A 85 6.11 -17.13 14.28
N GLY A 86 7.37 -16.99 14.70
CA GLY A 86 7.94 -17.72 15.83
C GLY A 86 7.65 -17.02 17.14
N ASP A 87 8.46 -16.01 17.46
CA ASP A 87 8.44 -15.36 18.78
C ASP A 87 7.12 -14.64 19.09
N ALA A 88 6.51 -14.00 18.09
CA ALA A 88 5.26 -13.27 18.27
C ALA A 88 4.00 -14.12 18.04
N GLY A 89 4.15 -15.32 17.47
CA GLY A 89 3.09 -16.33 17.32
C GLY A 89 2.00 -16.02 16.28
N PHE A 90 2.27 -15.16 15.29
CA PHE A 90 1.30 -14.86 14.23
C PHE A 90 1.34 -15.89 13.11
N ALA A 91 0.21 -16.11 12.44
CA ALA A 91 0.17 -16.98 11.27
C ALA A 91 0.90 -16.33 10.09
N LYS A 92 1.53 -17.14 9.23
CA LYS A 92 2.30 -16.66 8.08
C LYS A 92 1.42 -15.85 7.11
N GLU A 93 0.16 -16.22 6.98
CA GLU A 93 -0.84 -15.60 6.11
C GLU A 93 -1.19 -14.18 6.57
N GLN A 94 -0.96 -13.87 7.85
CA GLN A 94 -1.15 -12.54 8.41
C GLN A 94 0.06 -11.63 8.15
N VAL A 95 1.14 -12.15 7.56
CA VAL A 95 2.36 -11.40 7.21
C VAL A 95 2.44 -11.28 5.69
N GLY A 96 2.43 -10.04 5.23
CA GLY A 96 2.52 -9.69 3.82
C GLY A 96 3.95 -9.40 3.37
N LYS A 97 4.06 -8.49 2.40
CA LYS A 97 5.35 -8.09 1.82
C LYS A 97 6.28 -7.51 2.89
N ILE A 98 7.52 -8.00 2.90
CA ILE A 98 8.62 -7.48 3.70
C ILE A 98 9.60 -6.79 2.76
N ASN A 99 9.87 -5.50 3.01
CA ASN A 99 10.83 -4.70 2.27
C ASN A 99 11.95 -4.22 3.19
N VAL A 100 13.16 -4.71 2.95
CA VAL A 100 14.34 -4.37 3.76
C VAL A 100 15.13 -3.28 3.03
N ASN A 101 15.16 -2.07 3.59
CA ASN A 101 15.97 -0.96 3.10
C ASN A 101 17.33 -0.92 3.83
N GLU A 102 18.12 0.12 3.61
CA GLU A 102 19.45 0.23 4.22
C GLU A 102 19.37 0.36 5.76
N PHE A 103 18.49 1.23 6.27
CA PHE A 103 18.37 1.58 7.70
C PHE A 103 17.00 1.24 8.32
N SER A 104 16.06 0.73 7.53
CA SER A 104 14.72 0.41 8.01
C SER A 104 14.16 -0.78 7.27
N THR A 105 13.26 -1.51 7.91
CA THR A 105 12.52 -2.60 7.31
C THR A 105 11.04 -2.32 7.44
N TYR A 106 10.30 -2.48 6.35
CA TYR A 106 8.85 -2.32 6.30
C TYR A 106 8.20 -3.69 6.13
N VAL A 107 7.22 -4.00 6.96
CA VAL A 107 6.44 -5.23 6.84
C VAL A 107 4.96 -4.92 6.84
N ALA A 108 4.25 -5.44 5.83
CA ALA A 108 2.81 -5.44 5.82
C ALA A 108 2.30 -6.55 6.74
N VAL A 109 1.34 -6.25 7.62
CA VAL A 109 0.67 -7.21 8.50
C VAL A 109 -0.83 -7.03 8.41
N ASP A 110 -1.61 -8.09 8.68
CA ASP A 110 -3.07 -7.99 8.74
C ASP A 110 -3.47 -6.87 9.71
N ARG A 111 -4.35 -5.98 9.26
CA ARG A 111 -4.77 -4.78 10.00
C ARG A 111 -5.30 -5.12 11.39
N ARG A 112 -5.91 -6.30 11.57
CA ARG A 112 -6.46 -6.79 12.84
C ARG A 112 -5.39 -7.07 13.89
N ILE A 113 -4.18 -7.45 13.46
CA ILE A 113 -3.06 -7.75 14.37
C ILE A 113 -2.04 -6.62 14.48
N ALA A 114 -2.18 -5.55 13.70
CA ALA A 114 -1.13 -4.56 13.49
C ALA A 114 -0.59 -3.94 14.79
N ARG A 115 -1.48 -3.56 15.72
CA ARG A 115 -1.08 -2.99 17.02
C ARG A 115 -0.36 -4.01 17.90
N GLU A 116 -0.90 -5.22 17.97
CA GLU A 116 -0.32 -6.30 18.77
C GLU A 116 1.05 -6.71 18.22
N ALA A 117 1.17 -6.83 16.90
CA ALA A 117 2.42 -7.14 16.21
C ALA A 117 3.48 -6.06 16.43
N ALA A 118 3.10 -4.78 16.35
CA ALA A 118 4.01 -3.68 16.67
C ALA A 118 4.51 -3.74 18.11
N HIS A 119 3.61 -4.04 19.06
CA HIS A 119 3.96 -4.18 20.47
C HIS A 119 4.92 -5.35 20.71
N LYS A 120 4.55 -6.56 20.27
CA LYS A 120 5.36 -7.78 20.43
C LYS A 120 6.73 -7.66 19.79
N LEU A 121 6.84 -7.05 18.60
CA LEU A 121 8.15 -6.81 17.97
C LEU A 121 8.98 -5.76 18.70
N SER A 122 8.35 -4.74 19.31
CA SER A 122 9.07 -3.71 20.08
C SER A 122 9.61 -4.24 21.40
N THR A 123 8.90 -5.18 22.04
CA THR A 123 9.33 -5.83 23.29
C THR A 123 10.20 -7.06 23.04
N GLY A 124 10.10 -7.66 21.86
CA GLY A 124 10.84 -8.84 21.45
C GLY A 124 12.21 -8.54 20.87
N ARG A 125 12.74 -9.50 20.12
CA ARG A 125 14.02 -9.37 19.41
C ARG A 125 13.86 -9.76 17.96
N VAL A 126 14.51 -9.02 17.07
CA VAL A 126 14.69 -9.39 15.67
C VAL A 126 16.16 -9.66 15.47
N LYS A 127 16.50 -10.88 15.02
CA LYS A 127 17.91 -11.31 14.88
C LYS A 127 18.70 -11.16 16.19
N GLY A 128 18.06 -11.47 17.32
CA GLY A 128 18.67 -11.38 18.65
C GLY A 128 18.88 -9.95 19.19
N LYS A 129 18.39 -8.92 18.50
CA LYS A 129 18.51 -7.51 18.91
C LYS A 129 17.14 -6.88 19.15
N SER A 130 17.05 -6.00 20.15
CA SER A 130 15.86 -5.15 20.33
C SER A 130 15.77 -4.12 19.21
N VAL A 131 14.56 -3.90 18.71
CA VAL A 131 14.29 -2.97 17.62
C VAL A 131 13.17 -2.01 18.00
N LYS A 132 13.20 -0.79 17.47
CA LYS A 132 12.07 0.13 17.59
C LYS A 132 11.11 -0.13 16.44
N VAL A 133 9.83 -0.31 16.76
CA VAL A 133 8.79 -0.53 15.75
C VAL A 133 7.74 0.57 15.84
N ARG A 134 7.27 1.04 14.69
CA ARG A 134 6.20 2.02 14.56
C ARG A 134 5.14 1.46 13.63
N LEU A 135 3.89 1.50 14.06
CA LEU A 135 2.77 1.35 13.15
C LEU A 135 2.69 2.64 12.31
N LEU A 136 2.74 2.50 11.00
CA LEU A 136 2.48 3.62 10.10
C LEU A 136 0.98 3.70 9.93
N ASP A 137 0.39 4.70 10.56
CA ASP A 137 -1.01 5.01 10.36
C ASP A 137 -1.16 5.72 9.01
N ASP A 138 -2.16 5.31 8.25
CA ASP A 138 -2.66 6.08 7.12
C ASP A 138 -3.32 7.31 7.73
N VAL A 139 -2.58 8.42 7.87
CA VAL A 139 -3.16 9.70 8.27
C VAL A 139 -4.16 10.09 7.17
N ALA A 140 -5.44 9.99 7.51
CA ALA A 140 -6.55 10.56 6.76
C ALA A 140 -6.63 12.06 7.03
#